data_AF-A0A3N0W011-F1
#
_entry.id   AF-A0A3N0W011-F1
#
_cell.length_a   1.000
_cell.length_b   1.000
_cell.length_c   1.000
_cell.angle_alpha   90.00
_cell.angle_beta   90.00
_cell.angle_gamma   90.00
#
_symmetry.space_group_name_H-M   'P 1'
#
loop_
_entity.id
_entity.type
_entity.pdbx_description
1 polymer ?
#
loop_
_entity_poly.entity_id
_entity_poly.type
_entity_poly.pdbx_seq_one_letter_code
_entity_poly.pdbx_strand_id
1 'polypeptide(L)' 'MSKPLHRNTLLRYQKIRDLYIKHKTEDIPDTVVLRKYIYPFYPISRTTLNTILNCPIEKQLNELTSM' A
#
# COMPACT_ATOMS: atom_id res chain seq x y z
N MET A 1 11.48 -17.31 -0.09
CA MET A 1 10.08 -17.20 0.37
C MET A 1 9.98 -15.97 1.27
N SER A 2 9.16 -14.96 0.94
CA SER A 2 8.95 -13.85 1.88
C SER A 2 8.11 -14.34 3.04
N LYS A 3 8.51 -14.01 4.28
CA LYS A 3 7.72 -14.32 5.47
C LYS A 3 6.29 -13.75 5.34
N PRO A 4 5.26 -14.45 5.83
CA PRO A 4 3.90 -13.89 5.84
C PRO A 4 3.90 -12.59 6.65
N LEU A 5 3.33 -11.54 6.06
CA LEU A 5 3.18 -10.25 6.73
C LEU A 5 2.07 -10.35 7.79
N HIS A 6 2.25 -9.67 8.91
CA HIS A 6 1.22 -9.58 9.92
C HIS A 6 -0.04 -8.88 9.39
N ARG A 7 -1.22 -9.35 9.83
CA ARG A 7 -2.54 -8.79 9.45
C ARG A 7 -2.60 -7.25 9.56
N ASN A 8 -2.10 -6.68 10.65
CA ASN A 8 -2.12 -5.23 10.88
C ASN A 8 -1.23 -4.45 9.89
N THR A 9 -0.19 -5.08 9.36
CA THR A 9 0.65 -4.47 8.31
C THR A 9 -0.08 -4.49 6.97
N LEU A 10 -0.74 -5.60 6.65
CA LEU A 10 -1.53 -5.72 5.43
C LEU A 10 -2.70 -4.74 5.40
N LEU A 11 -3.40 -4.55 6.52
CA LEU A 11 -4.45 -3.53 6.62
C LEU A 11 -3.91 -2.10 6.44
N ARG A 12 -2.70 -1.81 6.92
CA ARG A 12 -2.03 -0.52 6.65
C ARG A 12 -1.71 -0.36 5.17
N TYR A 13 -1.20 -1.42 4.54
CA TYR A 13 -0.88 -1.42 3.11
C TYR A 13 -2.14 -1.23 2.26
N GLN A 14 -3.25 -1.85 2.64
CA GLN A 14 -4.55 -1.66 1.98
C GLN A 14 -4.99 -0.19 2.02
N LYS A 15 -4.99 0.43 3.22
CA LYS A 15 -5.36 1.84 3.37
C LYS A 15 -4.49 2.78 2.52
N ILE A 16 -3.18 2.52 2.45
CA ILE A 16 -2.26 3.30 1.64
C ILE A 16 -2.53 3.11 0.14
N ARG A 17 -2.79 1.87 -0.30
CA ARG A 17 -3.14 1.54 -1.68
C ARG A 17 -4.45 2.20 -2.10
N ASP A 18 -5.46 2.18 -1.24
CA ASP A 18 -6.75 2.81 -1.51
C ASP A 18 -6.59 4.33 -1.66
N LEU A 19 -5.79 4.96 -0.80
CA LEU A 19 -5.49 6.38 -0.87
C LEU A 19 -4.69 6.73 -2.13
N TYR A 20 -3.74 5.89 -2.52
CA TYR A 20 -3.02 6.02 -3.78
C TYR A 20 -3.98 5.98 -4.98
N ILE A 21 -4.84 4.95 -5.07
CA ILE A 21 -5.80 4.79 -6.17
C ILE A 21 -6.78 5.97 -6.23
N LYS A 22 -7.25 6.45 -5.08
CA LYS A 22 -8.17 7.60 -4.99
C LYS A 22 -7.60 8.88 -5.63
N HIS A 23 -6.29 9.08 -5.55
CA HIS A 23 -5.62 10.29 -6.03
C HIS A 23 -4.80 10.10 -7.31
N LYS A 24 -4.57 8.85 -7.73
CA LYS A 24 -3.82 8.54 -8.94
C LYS A 24 -4.73 8.74 -10.16
N THR A 25 -4.48 9.82 -10.88
CA THR A 25 -4.98 10.02 -12.24
C THR A 25 -3.85 9.78 -13.25
N GLU A 26 -4.19 9.66 -14.53
CA GLU A 26 -3.22 9.39 -15.61
C GLU A 26 -2.09 10.46 -15.64
N ASP A 27 -2.46 11.72 -15.44
CA ASP A 27 -1.55 12.87 -15.50
C ASP A 27 -0.68 13.07 -14.23
N ILE A 28 -1.05 12.49 -13.08
CA ILE A 28 -0.36 12.76 -11.81
C ILE A 28 0.74 11.71 -11.58
N PRO A 29 2.02 12.10 -11.46
CA PRO A 29 3.10 11.17 -11.14
C PRO A 29 2.97 10.59 -9.73
N ASP A 30 3.40 9.34 -9.54
CA ASP A 30 3.34 8.63 -8.24
C ASP A 30 4.11 9.39 -7.15
N THR A 31 5.18 10.09 -7.52
CA THR A 31 5.95 10.93 -6.60
C THR A 31 5.14 12.10 -6.07
N VAL A 32 4.25 12.66 -6.88
CA VAL A 32 3.33 13.73 -6.46
C VAL A 32 2.26 13.16 -5.54
N VAL A 33 1.71 11.98 -5.88
CA VAL A 33 0.73 11.30 -5.02
C VAL A 33 1.32 10.98 -3.66
N LEU A 34 2.53 10.41 -3.66
CA LEU A 34 3.28 10.11 -2.45
C LEU A 34 3.50 11.36 -1.61
N ARG A 35 4.07 12.42 -2.19
CA ARG A 35 4.42 13.63 -1.44
C ARG A 35 3.22 14.41 -0.93
N LYS A 36 2.15 14.57 -1.74
CA LYS A 36 1.02 15.43 -1.41
C LYS A 36 -0.09 14.73 -0.63
N TYR A 37 -0.35 13.47 -0.93
CA TYR A 37 -1.53 12.77 -0.38
C TYR A 37 -1.16 11.66 0.60
N ILE A 38 -0.09 10.89 0.36
CA ILE A 38 0.24 9.75 1.22
C ILE A 38 1.13 10.16 2.40
N TYR A 39 2.25 10.83 2.13
CA TYR A 39 3.29 11.17 3.10
C TYR A 39 2.79 11.96 4.33
N PRO A 40 1.83 12.91 4.20
CA PRO A 40 1.31 13.63 5.36
C PRO A 40 0.62 12.73 6.41
N PHE A 41 0.04 11.60 5.98
CA PHE A 41 -0.66 10.66 6.87
C PHE A 41 0.16 9.41 7.17
N TYR A 42 0.97 8.98 6.21
CA TYR A 42 1.76 7.76 6.26
C TYR A 42 3.19 8.08 5.82
N PRO A 43 4.12 8.34 6.76
CA PRO A 43 5.51 8.65 6.43
C PRO A 43 6.20 7.36 5.94
N ILE A 44 6.15 7.14 4.64
CA ILE A 44 6.76 5.99 3.96
C ILE A 44 7.72 6.44 2.87
N SER A 45 8.68 5.59 2.54
CA SER A 45 9.56 5.82 1.40
C SER A 45 8.86 5.47 0.09
N ARG A 46 9.41 5.98 -1.02
CA ARG A 46 8.98 5.58 -2.37
C ARG A 46 9.17 4.08 -2.62
N THR A 47 10.23 3.48 -2.08
CA THR A 47 10.45 2.04 -2.19
C THR A 47 9.36 1.26 -1.48
N THR A 48 8.92 1.70 -0.29
CA THR A 48 7.79 1.09 0.41
C THR A 48 6.48 1.22 -0.38
N LEU A 49 6.22 2.38 -1.00
CA LEU A 49 5.04 2.54 -1.85
C LEU A 49 5.04 1.52 -3.01
N ASN A 50 6.17 1.35 -3.70
CA ASN A 50 6.29 0.34 -4.76
C ASN A 50 6.08 -1.08 -4.23
N THR A 51 6.60 -1.40 -3.05
CA THR A 51 6.35 -2.70 -2.41
C THR A 51 4.86 -2.90 -2.14
N ILE A 52 4.16 -1.87 -1.65
CA ILE A 52 2.72 -1.92 -1.39
C ILE A 52 1.93 -2.16 -2.68
N LEU A 53 2.27 -1.46 -3.76
CA LEU A 53 1.59 -1.59 -5.05
C LEU A 53 1.78 -2.97 -5.70
N ASN A 54 2.93 -3.59 -5.48
CA ASN A 54 3.24 -4.94 -5.98
C ASN A 54 2.86 -6.06 -5.01
N CYS A 55 2.36 -5.74 -3.80
CA CYS A 55 2.00 -6.75 -2.81
C CYS A 55 0.60 -7.31 -3.09
N PRO A 56 0.41 -8.64 -3.14
CA PRO A 56 -0.92 -9.25 -3.26
C PRO A 56 -1.66 -9.21 -1.90
N ILE A 57 -2.03 -8.01 -1.46
CA ILE A 57 -2.57 -7.74 -0.12
C ILE A 57 -3.85 -8.55 0.15
N GLU A 58 -4.79 -8.57 -0.79
CA GLU A 58 -6.08 -9.27 -0.66
C GLU A 58 -5.88 -10.78 -0.49
N LYS A 59 -4.96 -11.37 -1.27
CA LYS A 59 -4.62 -12.80 -1.17
C LYS A 59 -4.06 -13.13 0.22
N GLN A 60 -3.11 -12.34 0.71
CA GLN A 60 -2.50 -12.56 2.02
C GLN A 60 -3.49 -12.34 3.18
N LEU A 61 -4.42 -11.38 3.05
CA LEU A 61 -5.47 -11.18 4.04
C LEU A 61 -6.46 -12.34 4.08
N ASN A 62 -6.82 -12.90 2.93
CA ASN A 62 -7.69 -14.08 2.86
C ASN A 62 -7.01 -15.30 3.49
N GLU A 63 -5.74 -15.55 3.17
CA GLU A 63 -4.96 -16.66 3.76
C GLU A 63 -4.91 -16.59 5.30
N LEU A 64 -4.77 -15.39 5.87
CA LEU A 64 -4.79 -15.16 7.31
C LEU A 64 -6.19 -15.25 7.94
N THR A 65 -7.24 -15.07 7.16
CA THR A 65 -8.64 -15.15 7.64
C THR A 65 -9.17 -16.58 7.56
N SER A 66 -8.62 -17.40 6.65
CA SER A 66 -8.94 -18.83 6.50
C SER A 66 -8.19 -19.75 7.47
N MET A 67 -7.39 -19.19 8.39
CA MET A 67 -6.73 -19.90 9.50
C MET A 67 -7.56 -19.77 10.77
#